data_AF-A0A4W6FBX2-F1
#
_entry.id   AF-A0A4W6FBX2-F1
#
_cell.length_a   1.000
_cell.length_b   1.000
_cell.length_c   1.000
_cell.angle_alpha   90.00
_cell.angle_beta   90.00
_cell.angle_gamma   90.00
#
_symmetry.space_group_name_H-M   'P 1'
#
loop_
_entity.id
_entity.type
_entity.pdbx_description
1 polymer ?
#
loop_
_entity_poly.entity_id
_entity_poly.type
_entity_poly.pdbx_seq_one_letter_code
_entity_poly.pdbx_strand_id
1 'polypeptide(L)'
;MKLHRSVITYAYVVNGPFTSSSGVSTSPLLVHLAGVELTPEGRVWLQKTLTPSQTVWLKLISREDDMLHCLVSSSRQGSMWSCCMNEEVLMLGLARTAPIAGVQPDSRLCWRLHKRLHRAEAKAERKGKGLWKEDSLWERASKAVLGQHFTQTDEEDL
;
A
#
# COMPACT_ATOMS: atom_id res chain seq x y z
N MET A 1 17.75 -21.96 -3.00
CA MET A 1 17.31 -20.57 -2.75
C MET A 1 17.44 -20.30 -1.25
N LYS A 2 18.45 -19.55 -0.81
CA LYS A 2 18.71 -19.30 0.62
C LYS A 2 17.75 -18.23 1.13
N LEU A 3 16.95 -18.59 2.12
CA LEU A 3 16.04 -17.70 2.86
C LEU A 3 16.90 -16.89 3.84
N HIS A 4 17.26 -15.65 3.50
CA HIS A 4 18.01 -14.81 4.43
C HIS A 4 17.05 -14.25 5.47
N ARG A 5 17.20 -14.67 6.73
CA ARG A 5 16.54 -14.05 7.88
C ARG A 5 17.28 -12.75 8.17
N SER A 6 16.78 -11.64 7.63
CA SER A 6 17.25 -10.31 7.99
C SER A 6 16.23 -9.68 8.92
N VAL A 7 16.66 -9.27 10.12
CA VAL A 7 15.94 -8.29 10.93
C VAL A 7 16.20 -6.95 10.26
N ILE A 8 15.36 -6.59 9.30
CA ILE A 8 15.44 -5.30 8.61
C ILE A 8 14.51 -4.36 9.35
N THR A 9 15.08 -3.39 10.04
CA THR A 9 14.36 -2.22 10.51
C THR A 9 13.79 -1.52 9.28
N TYR A 10 12.46 -1.51 9.16
CA TYR A 10 11.81 -0.76 8.11
C TYR A 10 12.02 0.74 8.33
N ALA A 11 12.66 1.40 7.38
CA ALA A 11 12.37 2.80 7.12
C ALA A 11 11.63 2.86 5.79
N TYR A 12 10.30 2.91 5.88
CA TYR A 12 9.49 3.37 4.77
C TYR A 12 9.80 4.86 4.61
N VAL A 13 10.51 5.23 3.55
CA VAL A 13 10.63 6.65 3.18
C VAL A 13 9.28 7.08 2.60
N VAL A 14 8.41 7.56 3.48
CA VAL A 14 7.54 8.68 3.14
C VAL A 14 8.40 9.91 3.46
N ASN A 15 8.72 10.69 2.43
CA ASN A 15 9.60 11.85 2.45
C ASN A 15 9.71 12.56 3.81
N GLY A 16 10.89 12.48 4.42
CA GLY A 16 11.24 13.20 5.65
C GLY A 16 12.68 12.84 6.06
N PRO A 17 13.55 13.82 6.38
CA PRO A 17 14.94 13.54 6.69
C PRO A 17 15.04 13.13 8.16
N PHE A 18 15.68 12.00 8.48
CA PHE A 18 16.27 11.86 9.81
C PHE A 18 17.45 10.89 9.84
N THR A 19 18.52 11.38 10.46
CA THR A 19 19.81 10.71 10.71
C THR A 19 19.79 10.01 12.07
N SER A 20 20.44 8.85 12.20
CA SER A 20 21.00 8.45 13.50
C SER A 20 22.29 7.65 13.37
N SER A 21 23.20 7.98 14.27
CA SER A 21 24.60 7.56 14.36
C SER A 21 24.78 6.26 15.14
N SER A 22 25.53 5.30 14.58
CA SER A 22 26.56 4.50 15.29
C SER A 22 27.13 3.40 14.38
N GLY A 23 28.40 3.54 13.97
CA GLY A 23 29.41 2.49 13.72
C GLY A 23 29.18 1.38 12.67
N VAL A 24 27.95 0.97 12.38
CA VAL A 24 27.56 0.08 11.29
C VAL A 24 26.69 0.91 10.37
N SER A 25 27.03 1.00 9.09
CA SER A 25 26.22 1.72 8.10
C SER A 25 24.88 1.01 7.94
N THR A 26 23.97 1.26 8.87
CA THR A 26 22.59 0.78 8.85
C THR A 26 21.83 1.72 7.94
N SER A 27 22.21 1.71 6.66
CA SER A 27 21.50 2.49 5.65
C SER A 27 20.10 1.89 5.52
N PRO A 28 19.05 2.71 5.67
CA PRO A 28 17.70 2.23 5.49
C PRO A 28 17.52 1.71 4.07
N LEU A 29 16.93 0.51 3.94
CA LEU A 29 16.63 -0.07 2.64
C LEU A 29 15.27 0.43 2.16
N LEU A 30 15.24 1.11 1.01
CA LEU A 30 13.99 1.58 0.43
C LEU A 30 13.26 0.42 -0.24
N VAL A 31 12.08 0.10 0.29
CA VAL A 31 11.25 -1.01 -0.19
C VAL A 31 9.91 -0.49 -0.68
N HIS A 32 9.54 -0.88 -1.90
CA HIS A 32 8.25 -0.61 -2.51
C HIS A 32 7.45 -1.91 -2.69
N LEU A 33 6.13 -1.84 -2.48
CA LEU A 33 5.25 -2.99 -2.73
C LEU A 33 5.17 -3.22 -4.24
N ALA A 34 5.73 -4.33 -4.71
CA ALA A 34 5.72 -4.69 -6.12
C ALA A 34 4.28 -4.77 -6.67
N GLY A 35 4.03 -4.06 -7.77
CA GLY A 35 2.79 -4.09 -8.53
C GLY A 35 1.62 -3.39 -7.86
N VAL A 36 1.89 -2.51 -6.91
CA VAL A 36 0.89 -1.83 -6.09
C VAL A 36 1.18 -0.34 -6.04
N GLU A 37 0.18 0.48 -6.35
CA GLU A 37 0.19 1.92 -6.13
C GLU A 37 -0.68 2.26 -4.91
N LEU A 38 -0.05 2.71 -3.83
CA LEU A 38 -0.73 3.02 -2.57
C LEU A 38 -1.41 4.38 -2.61
N THR A 39 -2.65 4.44 -2.14
CA THR A 39 -3.32 5.72 -1.84
C THR A 39 -2.74 6.35 -0.57
N PRO A 40 -3.00 7.64 -0.29
CA PRO A 40 -2.63 8.26 0.99
C PRO A 40 -3.16 7.47 2.20
N GLU A 41 -4.41 7.02 2.15
CA GLU A 41 -5.04 6.22 3.20
C GLU A 41 -4.35 4.86 3.35
N GLY A 42 -3.97 4.24 2.23
CA GLY A 42 -3.23 2.98 2.23
C GLY A 42 -1.86 3.08 2.88
N ARG A 43 -1.16 4.21 2.70
CA ARG A 43 0.13 4.46 3.39
C ARG A 43 -0.05 4.54 4.90
N VAL A 44 -1.04 5.30 5.35
CA VAL A 44 -1.37 5.43 6.78
C VAL A 44 -1.77 4.07 7.37
N TRP A 45 -2.59 3.31 6.64
CA TRP A 45 -3.00 1.98 7.07
C TRP A 45 -1.82 1.02 7.19
N LEU A 46 -0.90 1.05 6.22
CA LEU A 46 0.27 0.17 6.20
C LEU A 46 1.21 0.49 7.38
N GLN A 47 1.43 1.77 7.67
CA GLN A 47 2.21 2.22 8.82
C GLN A 47 1.60 1.80 10.16
N LYS A 48 0.27 1.80 10.28
CA LYS A 48 -0.42 1.31 11.48
C LYS A 48 -0.39 -0.21 11.59
N THR A 49 -0.40 -0.91 10.46
CA THR A 49 -0.46 -2.37 10.41
C THR A 49 0.90 -3.03 10.67
N LEU A 50 1.96 -2.43 10.14
CA LEU A 50 3.33 -2.91 10.34
C LEU A 50 3.97 -2.14 11.48
N THR A 51 4.13 -2.78 12.64
CA THR A 51 4.82 -2.12 13.74
C THR A 51 6.31 -1.96 13.41
N PRO A 52 6.98 -0.89 13.87
CA PRO A 52 8.40 -0.64 13.54
C PRO A 52 9.35 -1.81 13.87
N SER A 53 9.02 -2.61 14.88
CA SER A 53 9.81 -3.78 15.30
C SER A 53 9.29 -5.10 14.74
N GLN A 54 8.28 -5.09 13.88
CA GLN A 54 7.69 -6.30 13.32
C GLN A 54 8.63 -6.95 12.31
N THR A 55 8.92 -8.23 12.52
CA THR A 55 9.64 -9.03 11.52
C THR A 55 8.72 -9.40 10.38
N VAL A 56 9.28 -9.33 9.18
CA VAL A 56 8.61 -9.51 7.91
C VAL A 56 9.45 -10.32 6.95
N TRP A 57 8.80 -10.81 5.92
CA TRP A 57 9.43 -11.53 4.83
C TRP A 57 9.36 -10.68 3.59
N LEU A 58 10.54 -10.32 3.08
CA LEU A 58 10.68 -9.63 1.80
C LEU A 58 11.06 -10.66 0.75
N LYS A 59 10.26 -10.72 -0.31
CA LYS A 59 10.62 -11.44 -1.53
C LYS A 59 10.87 -10.43 -2.63
N LEU A 60 12.13 -10.24 -2.96
CA LEU A 60 12.57 -9.37 -4.04
C LEU A 60 11.99 -9.83 -5.38
N ILE A 61 11.39 -8.90 -6.11
CA ILE A 61 10.83 -9.10 -7.45
C ILE A 61 11.71 -8.43 -8.50
N SER A 62 12.08 -7.17 -8.25
CA SER A 62 12.97 -6.38 -9.09
C SER A 62 13.63 -5.29 -8.26
N ARG A 63 14.66 -4.68 -8.83
CA ARG A 63 15.34 -3.51 -8.30
C ARG A 63 15.37 -2.44 -9.37
N GLU A 64 15.06 -1.22 -8.97
CA GLU A 64 15.17 -0.01 -9.78
C GLU A 64 15.96 1.00 -8.95
N ASP A 65 17.14 1.38 -9.43
CA ASP A 65 18.11 2.22 -8.71
C ASP A 65 18.37 1.71 -7.28
N ASP A 66 18.04 2.51 -6.26
CA ASP A 66 18.16 2.19 -4.84
C ASP A 66 16.84 1.68 -4.22
N MET A 67 15.81 1.48 -5.05
CA MET A 67 14.50 0.98 -4.63
C MET A 67 14.35 -0.51 -4.93
N LEU A 68 13.94 -1.28 -3.92
CA LEU A 68 13.59 -2.69 -4.07
C LEU A 68 12.09 -2.86 -4.20
N HIS A 69 11.62 -3.45 -5.30
CA HIS A 69 10.24 -3.88 -5.44
C HIS A 69 10.08 -5.29 -4.86
N CYS A 70 9.33 -5.39 -3.77
CA CYS A 70 9.17 -6.63 -3.03
C CYS A 70 7.70 -7.04 -2.89
N LEU A 71 7.49 -8.35 -2.79
CA LEU A 71 6.33 -8.88 -2.07
C LEU A 71 6.67 -8.88 -0.57
N VAL A 72 5.81 -8.24 0.21
CA VAL A 72 5.98 -8.14 1.66
C VAL A 72 4.95 -9.06 2.32
N SER A 73 5.44 -9.98 3.15
CA SER A 73 4.58 -10.86 3.93
C SER A 73 4.89 -10.72 5.41
N SER A 74 3.87 -10.54 6.24
CA SER A 74 4.03 -10.54 7.69
C SER A 74 3.33 -11.75 8.29
N SER A 75 4.00 -12.47 9.18
CA SER A 75 3.31 -13.39 10.08
C SER A 75 2.73 -12.58 11.23
N ARG A 76 1.43 -12.68 11.47
CA ARG A 76 0.85 -12.17 12.72
C ARG A 76 1.30 -13.08 13.86
N GLN A 77 1.78 -12.49 14.94
CA GLN A 77 2.19 -13.25 16.13
C GLN A 77 0.97 -14.06 16.63
N GLY A 78 1.12 -15.39 16.71
CA GLY A 78 0.04 -16.32 17.07
C GLY A 78 -0.86 -16.79 15.92
N SER A 79 -0.59 -16.42 14.66
CA SER A 79 -1.31 -16.93 13.48
C SER A 79 -0.40 -17.82 12.62
N MET A 80 -0.91 -18.97 12.20
CA MET A 80 -0.23 -19.85 11.23
C MET A 80 -0.31 -19.32 9.79
N TRP A 81 -1.04 -18.23 9.53
CA TRP A 81 -1.18 -17.66 8.19
C TRP A 81 -0.31 -16.42 8.02
N SER A 82 0.61 -16.48 7.05
CA SER A 82 1.31 -15.31 6.54
C SER A 82 0.38 -14.51 5.63
N CYS A 83 0.15 -13.24 5.93
CA CYS A 83 -0.59 -12.35 5.03
C CYS A 83 0.38 -11.58 4.14
N CYS A 84 0.13 -11.55 2.83
CA CYS A 84 0.88 -10.73 1.89
C CYS A 84 0.28 -9.32 1.86
N MET A 85 1.05 -8.33 2.32
CA MET A 85 0.61 -6.94 2.42
C MET A 85 0.22 -6.37 1.05
N ASN A 86 0.91 -6.77 -0.03
CA ASN A 86 0.58 -6.35 -1.40
C ASN A 86 -0.86 -6.71 -1.79
N GLU A 87 -1.32 -7.92 -1.44
CA GLU A 87 -2.69 -8.35 -1.72
C GLU A 87 -3.69 -7.73 -0.75
N GLU A 88 -3.32 -7.58 0.53
CA GLU A 88 -4.21 -7.06 1.56
C GLU A 88 -4.63 -5.61 1.28
N VAL A 89 -3.68 -4.74 0.94
CA VAL A 89 -4.00 -3.33 0.61
C VAL A 89 -4.93 -3.23 -0.60
N LEU A 90 -4.77 -4.11 -1.58
CA LEU A 90 -5.67 -4.19 -2.74
C LEU A 90 -7.05 -4.70 -2.35
N MET A 91 -7.13 -5.76 -1.54
CA MET A 91 -8.41 -6.33 -1.07
C MET A 91 -9.22 -5.37 -0.19
N LEU A 92 -8.54 -4.43 0.48
CA LEU A 92 -9.18 -3.37 1.25
C LEU A 92 -9.57 -2.16 0.40
N GLY A 93 -9.16 -2.12 -0.88
CA GLY A 93 -9.35 -0.97 -1.76
C GLY A 93 -8.53 0.24 -1.33
N LEU A 94 -7.38 0.02 -0.69
CA LEU A 94 -6.45 1.06 -0.22
C LEU A 94 -5.27 1.28 -1.19
N ALA A 95 -5.31 0.60 -2.32
CA ALA A 95 -4.31 0.65 -3.35
C ALA A 95 -4.92 0.24 -4.69
N ARG A 96 -4.22 0.56 -5.78
CA ARG A 96 -4.50 0.06 -7.12
C ARG A 96 -3.39 -0.85 -7.60
N THR A 97 -3.71 -1.73 -8.54
CA THR A 97 -2.66 -2.48 -9.23
C THR A 97 -1.85 -1.56 -10.11
N ALA A 98 -0.54 -1.77 -10.14
CA ALA A 98 0.40 -0.97 -10.93
C ALA A 98 1.35 -1.88 -11.71
N PRO A 99 1.97 -1.38 -12.79
CA PRO A 99 3.08 -2.04 -13.45
C PRO A 99 4.23 -2.29 -12.47
N ILE A 100 4.94 -3.41 -12.65
CA ILE A 100 6.12 -3.72 -11.85
C ILE A 100 7.34 -3.20 -12.60
N ALA A 101 7.99 -2.17 -12.08
CA ALA A 101 9.20 -1.63 -12.67
C ALA A 101 10.34 -2.67 -12.67
N GLY A 102 11.18 -2.64 -13.70
CA GLY A 102 12.36 -3.52 -13.80
C GLY A 102 12.06 -5.01 -14.04
N VAL A 103 10.82 -5.40 -14.36
CA VAL A 103 10.48 -6.79 -14.74
C VAL A 103 9.96 -6.86 -16.16
N GLN A 104 10.47 -7.82 -16.94
CA GLN A 104 9.95 -8.09 -18.29
C GLN A 104 8.48 -8.55 -18.22
N PRO A 105 7.54 -7.89 -18.94
CA PRO A 105 6.12 -8.23 -18.93
C PRO A 105 5.83 -9.69 -19.28
N ASP A 106 6.59 -10.25 -20.23
CA ASP A 106 6.39 -11.62 -20.73
C ASP A 106 6.88 -12.72 -19.79
N SER A 107 7.49 -12.34 -18.66
CA SER A 107 7.91 -13.29 -17.65
C SER A 107 6.71 -13.99 -17.00
N ARG A 108 6.76 -15.32 -16.93
CA ARG A 108 5.77 -16.13 -16.19
C ARG A 108 5.62 -15.71 -14.72
N LEU A 109 6.67 -15.12 -14.13
CA LEU A 109 6.59 -14.58 -12.77
C LEU A 109 5.73 -13.31 -12.73
N CYS A 110 5.98 -12.37 -13.64
CA CYS A 110 5.25 -11.11 -13.75
C CYS A 110 3.75 -11.39 -13.97
N TRP A 111 3.43 -12.21 -14.95
CA TRP A 111 2.05 -12.62 -15.24
C TRP A 111 1.34 -13.22 -14.03
N ARG A 112 1.98 -14.17 -13.33
CA ARG A 112 1.38 -14.80 -12.14
C ARG A 112 1.15 -13.81 -11.01
N LEU A 113 2.09 -12.89 -10.80
CA LEU A 113 1.98 -11.86 -9.78
C LEU A 113 0.86 -10.88 -10.12
N HIS A 114 0.87 -10.33 -11.33
CA HIS A 114 -0.14 -9.39 -11.81
C HIS A 114 -1.54 -10.00 -11.75
N LYS A 115 -1.69 -11.26 -12.18
CA LYS A 115 -2.96 -12.01 -12.08
C LYS A 115 -3.47 -12.14 -10.64
N ARG A 116 -2.58 -12.33 -9.66
CA ARG A 116 -2.96 -12.41 -8.24
C ARG A 116 -3.40 -11.04 -7.71
N LEU A 117 -2.64 -9.99 -8.01
CA LEU A 117 -2.93 -8.63 -7.55
C LEU A 117 -4.24 -8.11 -8.16
N HIS A 118 -4.46 -8.31 -9.46
CA HIS A 118 -5.74 -7.93 -10.09
C HIS A 118 -6.94 -8.69 -9.52
N ARG A 119 -6.78 -9.96 -9.14
CA ARG A 119 -7.85 -10.69 -8.45
C ARG A 119 -8.19 -10.09 -7.09
N ALA A 120 -7.19 -9.58 -6.37
CA ALA A 120 -7.38 -8.91 -5.09
C ALA A 120 -8.13 -7.58 -5.27
N GLU A 121 -7.72 -6.77 -6.24
CA GLU A 121 -8.38 -5.51 -6.59
C GLU A 121 -9.83 -5.73 -7.06
N ALA A 122 -10.07 -6.65 -8.01
CA ALA A 122 -11.42 -6.99 -8.47
C ALA A 122 -12.31 -7.57 -7.36
N LYS A 123 -11.72 -8.08 -6.28
CA LYS A 123 -12.48 -8.51 -5.08
C LYS A 123 -12.86 -7.32 -4.20
N ALA A 124 -12.03 -6.28 -4.12
CA ALA A 124 -12.37 -5.04 -3.42
C ALA A 124 -13.44 -4.26 -4.18
N GLU A 125 -13.31 -4.19 -5.50
CA GLU A 125 -14.28 -3.55 -6.40
C GLU A 125 -15.67 -4.17 -6.27
N ARG A 126 -15.77 -5.50 -6.42
CA ARG A 126 -17.05 -6.22 -6.22
C ARG A 126 -17.65 -6.07 -4.83
N LYS A 127 -16.85 -5.69 -3.84
CA LYS A 127 -17.29 -5.48 -2.45
C LYS A 127 -17.51 -3.99 -2.12
N GLY A 128 -17.32 -3.09 -3.09
CA GLY A 128 -17.43 -1.64 -2.89
C GLY A 128 -16.53 -1.12 -1.77
N LYS A 129 -15.30 -1.63 -1.66
CA LYS A 129 -14.38 -1.29 -0.55
C LYS A 129 -13.41 -0.18 -0.93
N GLY A 130 -13.09 0.68 0.05
CA GLY A 130 -12.06 1.71 -0.08
C GLY A 130 -12.32 2.62 -1.27
N LEU A 131 -11.38 2.69 -2.20
CA LEU A 131 -11.48 3.40 -3.48
C LEU A 131 -12.72 3.08 -4.31
N TRP A 132 -13.31 1.90 -4.12
CA TRP A 132 -14.45 1.41 -4.89
C TRP A 132 -15.79 1.62 -4.17
N LYS A 133 -15.81 2.31 -3.03
CA LYS A 133 -17.05 2.61 -2.33
C LYS A 133 -17.81 3.69 -3.11
N GLU A 134 -18.98 3.34 -3.63
CA GLU A 134 -19.92 4.34 -4.15
C GLU A 134 -20.59 5.06 -2.98
N ASP A 135 -20.74 6.38 -3.09
CA ASP A 135 -21.56 7.14 -2.14
C ASP A 135 -22.98 6.58 -2.18
N SER A 136 -23.47 6.16 -1.01
CA SER A 136 -24.85 5.71 -0.88
C SER A 136 -25.82 6.83 -1.32
N LEU A 137 -27.02 6.46 -1.79
CA LEU A 137 -28.05 7.44 -2.18
C LEU A 137 -28.31 8.48 -1.08
N TRP A 138 -28.17 8.07 0.20
CA TRP A 138 -28.28 8.95 1.36
C TRP A 138 -27.09 9.89 1.54
N GLU A 139 -25.85 9.41 1.36
CA GLU A 139 -24.65 10.26 1.35
C GLU A 139 -24.66 11.27 0.19
N ARG A 140 -25.23 10.89 -0.96
CA ARG A 140 -25.42 11.78 -2.11
C ARG A 140 -26.47 12.85 -1.82
N ALA A 141 -27.61 12.46 -1.25
CA ALA A 141 -28.66 13.39 -0.86
C ALA A 141 -28.20 14.36 0.23
N SER A 142 -27.49 13.88 1.25
CA SER A 142 -26.98 14.74 2.33
C SER A 142 -25.92 15.72 1.84
N LYS A 143 -25.00 15.30 0.96
CA LYS A 143 -24.06 16.22 0.30
C LYS A 143 -24.76 17.27 -0.56
N ALA A 144 -25.83 16.90 -1.29
CA ALA A 144 -26.60 17.85 -2.08
C ALA A 144 -27.33 18.88 -1.21
N VAL A 145 -27.89 18.45 -0.07
CA VAL A 145 -28.58 19.36 0.87
C VAL A 145 -27.59 20.25 1.63
N LEU A 146 -26.44 19.72 2.10
CA LEU A 146 -25.41 20.55 2.75
C LEU A 146 -24.70 21.50 1.78
N GLY A 147 -24.49 21.08 0.53
CA GLY A 147 -23.88 21.91 -0.50
C GLY A 147 -24.74 23.12 -0.90
N GLN A 148 -26.07 23.01 -0.74
CA GLN A 148 -27.00 24.12 -0.97
C GLN A 148 -26.98 25.19 0.14
N HIS A 149 -26.48 24.87 1.33
CA HIS A 149 -26.42 25.82 2.45
C HIS A 149 -25.15 26.69 2.44
N PHE A 150 -24.16 26.39 1.59
CA PHE A 150 -22.90 27.15 1.52
C PHE A 150 -22.85 28.19 0.39
N THR A 151 -23.84 28.25 -0.49
CA THR A 151 -23.88 29.24 -1.59
C THR A 151 -24.76 30.45 -1.27
N GLN A 152 -25.13 30.68 0.00
CA GLN A 152 -26.06 31.75 0.39
C GLN A 152 -25.51 32.73 1.43
N THR A 153 -24.18 32.90 1.52
CA THR A 153 -23.56 33.85 2.46
C THR A 153 -22.54 34.82 1.85
N ASP A 154 -22.42 34.91 0.53
CA ASP A 154 -21.46 35.84 -0.11
C ASP A 154 -22.13 36.94 -0.95
N GLU A 155 -23.42 37.24 -0.74
CA GLU A 155 -24.13 38.29 -1.49
C GLU A 155 -25.02 39.19 -0.62
N GLU A 156 -24.62 39.42 0.64
CA GLU A 156 -25.13 40.52 1.47
C GLU A 156 -23.98 41.11 2.29
N ASP A 157 -23.16 41.96 1.67
CA ASP A 157 -22.62 43.16 2.31
C ASP A 157 -22.03 44.10 1.24
N LEU A 158 -22.38 45.37 1.39
CA LEU A 158 -22.26 46.52 0.46
C LEU A 158 -20.86 46.80 -0.13
#